data_AF-G8XR10-F1
#
_entry.id   AF-G8XR10-F1
#
_cell.length_a   1.000
_cell.length_b   1.000
_cell.length_c   1.000
_cell.angle_alpha   90.00
_cell.angle_beta   90.00
_cell.angle_gamma   90.00
#
_symmetry.space_group_name_H-M   'P 1'
#
loop_
_entity.id
_entity.type
_entity.pdbx_description
1 polymer ?
#
loop_
_entity_poly.entity_id
_entity_poly.type
_entity_poly.pdbx_seq_one_letter_code
_entity_poly.pdbx_strand_id
1 'polypeptide(L)'
;YGVAKKTKLYAVKVLNASGSGSTSGVVAGINFVASDHVNRNCPNGTVANMSLGGSYSASINNAANALVDAGVFLAVAAGNDNANAANYSPASAAKACTVAATDSSDRKASYSNYGSVVDVLAPGSNILSTWIGSTTAKVSLVTVTSGTSMATP
;
A
#
# COMPACT_ATOMS: atom_id res chain seq x y z
N TYR A 1 -16.26 -6.14 -6.55
CA TYR A 1 -15.08 -6.19 -5.65
C TYR A 1 -14.81 -4.80 -5.11
N GLY A 2 -13.97 -4.67 -4.08
CA GLY A 2 -13.71 -3.41 -3.39
C GLY A 2 -14.56 -3.23 -2.14
N VAL A 3 -13.90 -2.88 -1.04
CA VAL A 3 -14.50 -2.65 0.29
C VAL A 3 -15.29 -1.33 0.27
N ALA A 4 -14.64 -0.22 -0.12
CA ALA A 4 -15.24 1.10 -0.24
C ALA A 4 -15.70 1.40 -1.69
N LYS A 5 -16.88 0.89 -2.06
CA LYS A 5 -17.39 0.92 -3.46
C LYS A 5 -17.67 2.30 -4.05
N LYS A 6 -17.76 3.36 -3.24
CA LYS A 6 -18.12 4.72 -3.66
C LYS A 6 -16.96 5.73 -3.49
N THR A 7 -15.72 5.25 -3.52
CA THR A 7 -14.52 6.09 -3.41
C THR A 7 -14.07 6.60 -4.77
N LYS A 8 -13.60 7.85 -4.82
CA LYS A 8 -12.93 8.41 -6.00
C LYS A 8 -11.44 8.07 -5.95
N LEU A 9 -10.93 7.43 -6.99
CA LEU A 9 -9.54 6.99 -7.08
C LEU A 9 -8.68 8.01 -7.84
N TYR A 10 -7.47 8.25 -7.34
CA TYR A 10 -6.44 9.04 -8.00
C TYR A 10 -5.15 8.21 -8.05
N ALA A 11 -4.60 8.00 -9.25
CA ALA A 11 -3.41 7.18 -9.44
C ALA A 11 -2.16 8.05 -9.55
N VAL A 12 -1.13 7.72 -8.76
CA VAL A 12 0.21 8.32 -8.83
C VAL A 12 1.21 7.21 -9.16
N LYS A 13 1.79 7.26 -10.37
CA LYS A 13 2.68 6.20 -10.85
C LYS A 13 4.10 6.41 -10.33
N VAL A 14 4.52 5.57 -9.39
CA VAL A 14 5.89 5.56 -8.82
C VAL A 14 6.70 4.31 -9.16
N LEU A 15 6.06 3.29 -9.74
CA LEU A 15 6.70 2.03 -10.18
C LEU A 15 6.61 1.86 -11.69
N ASN A 16 7.65 1.28 -12.28
CA ASN A 16 7.73 0.92 -13.69
C ASN A 16 6.96 -0.38 -13.99
N ALA A 17 7.03 -0.88 -15.22
CA ALA A 17 6.30 -2.08 -15.67
C ALA A 17 6.77 -3.37 -14.97
N SER A 18 7.98 -3.39 -14.41
CA SER A 18 8.52 -4.52 -13.64
C SER A 18 8.19 -4.46 -12.14
N GLY A 19 7.40 -3.46 -11.70
CA GLY A 19 7.07 -3.25 -10.29
C GLY A 19 8.17 -2.56 -9.47
N SER A 20 9.18 -1.98 -10.13
CA SER A 20 10.31 -1.33 -9.46
C SER A 20 10.22 0.20 -9.55
N GLY A 21 10.69 0.90 -8.51
CA GLY A 21 10.80 2.35 -8.47
C GLY A 21 12.02 2.80 -7.68
N SER A 22 12.52 4.01 -7.95
CA SER A 22 13.60 4.59 -7.17
C SER A 22 13.05 5.22 -5.89
N THR A 23 13.88 5.25 -4.84
CA THR A 23 13.58 6.00 -3.60
C THR A 23 13.17 7.45 -3.91
N SER A 24 13.88 8.12 -4.81
CA SER A 24 13.57 9.49 -5.23
C SER A 24 12.21 9.61 -5.92
N GLY A 25 11.84 8.64 -6.77
CA GLY A 25 10.55 8.62 -7.45
C GLY A 25 9.38 8.38 -6.50
N VAL A 26 9.55 7.49 -5.52
CA VAL A 26 8.55 7.25 -4.47
C VAL A 26 8.38 8.50 -3.61
N VAL A 27 9.48 9.11 -3.15
CA VAL A 27 9.43 10.36 -2.36
C VAL A 27 8.78 11.50 -3.15
N ALA A 28 9.10 11.64 -4.44
CA ALA A 28 8.47 12.65 -5.29
C ALA A 28 6.95 12.41 -5.44
N GLY A 29 6.52 11.15 -5.57
CA GLY A 29 5.10 10.79 -5.58
C GLY A 29 4.39 11.14 -4.27
N ILE A 30 5.01 10.85 -3.13
CA ILE A 30 4.47 11.22 -1.81
C ILE A 30 4.32 12.74 -1.68
N ASN A 31 5.37 13.50 -2.03
CA ASN A 31 5.34 14.97 -1.98
C ASN A 31 4.31 15.57 -2.96
N PHE A 32 4.11 14.94 -4.11
CA PHE A 32 3.04 15.32 -5.04
C PHE A 32 1.68 15.16 -4.37
N VAL A 33 1.38 14.02 -3.73
CA VAL A 33 0.09 13.82 -3.04
C VAL A 33 -0.09 14.84 -1.90
N ALA A 34 0.96 15.11 -1.13
CA ALA A 34 0.92 16.07 -0.02
C ALA A 34 0.56 17.50 -0.47
N SER A 35 0.92 17.90 -1.69
CA SER A 35 0.56 19.21 -2.24
C SER A 35 -0.71 19.21 -3.09
N ASP A 36 -1.04 18.08 -3.72
CA ASP A 36 -2.19 17.96 -4.61
C ASP A 36 -3.51 17.76 -3.86
N HIS A 37 -3.53 17.02 -2.74
CA HIS A 37 -4.79 16.62 -2.10
C HIS A 37 -5.66 17.79 -1.64
N VAL A 38 -5.05 18.91 -1.21
CA VAL A 38 -5.76 20.13 -0.80
C VAL A 38 -6.48 20.82 -1.96
N ASN A 39 -6.06 20.56 -3.20
CA ASN A 39 -6.68 21.08 -4.41
C ASN A 39 -7.78 20.15 -4.95
N ARG A 40 -8.03 19.00 -4.30
CA ARG A 40 -9.05 18.04 -4.69
C ARG A 40 -10.32 18.23 -3.86
N ASN A 41 -11.47 18.10 -4.50
CA ASN A 41 -12.76 18.09 -3.80
C ASN A 41 -12.98 16.72 -3.12
N CYS A 42 -12.41 16.57 -1.92
CA CYS A 42 -12.48 15.38 -1.09
C CYS A 42 -13.11 15.72 0.28
N PRO A 43 -14.43 15.98 0.35
CA PRO A 43 -15.08 16.51 1.57
C PRO A 43 -15.03 15.56 2.77
N ASN A 44 -14.80 14.26 2.52
CA ASN A 44 -14.71 13.22 3.55
C ASN A 44 -13.25 12.86 3.91
N GLY A 45 -12.30 13.72 3.53
CA GLY A 45 -10.87 13.49 3.75
C GLY A 45 -10.18 12.74 2.60
N THR A 46 -8.86 12.62 2.71
CA THR A 46 -8.00 11.93 1.74
C THR A 46 -7.32 10.75 2.39
N VAL A 47 -7.35 9.61 1.71
CA VAL A 47 -6.64 8.39 2.08
C VAL A 47 -5.65 8.05 0.98
N ALA A 48 -4.41 7.74 1.36
CA ALA A 48 -3.38 7.21 0.50
C ALA A 48 -3.11 5.74 0.85
N ASN A 49 -2.94 4.92 -0.19
CA ASN A 49 -2.51 3.54 -0.07
C ASN A 49 -1.21 3.36 -0.83
N MET A 50 -0.18 2.86 -0.15
CA MET A 50 1.10 2.50 -0.76
C MET A 50 1.37 1.02 -0.54
N SER A 51 0.80 0.19 -1.41
CA SER A 51 1.01 -1.26 -1.49
C SER A 51 2.38 -1.64 -2.08
N LEU A 52 3.44 -0.96 -1.65
CA LEU A 52 4.84 -1.15 -2.06
C LEU A 52 5.72 -1.25 -0.83
N GLY A 53 6.94 -1.75 -1.01
CA GLY A 53 7.93 -1.81 0.05
C GLY A 53 9.32 -2.09 -0.48
N GLY A 54 10.31 -1.80 0.33
CA GLY A 54 11.70 -2.14 0.12
C GLY A 54 12.48 -2.04 1.44
N SER A 55 13.80 -2.22 1.38
CA SER A 55 14.66 -2.03 2.55
C SER A 55 14.46 -0.67 3.20
N TYR A 56 14.75 -0.59 4.50
CA TYR A 56 14.66 0.64 5.29
C TYR A 56 15.25 1.84 4.55
N SER A 57 14.49 2.93 4.55
CA SER A 57 14.85 4.20 3.95
C SER A 57 14.31 5.35 4.79
N ALA A 58 15.22 6.07 5.45
CA ALA A 58 14.86 7.24 6.25
C ALA A 58 14.13 8.31 5.42
N SER A 59 14.50 8.49 4.14
CA SER A 59 13.84 9.45 3.25
C SER A 59 12.40 9.07 2.93
N ILE A 60 12.11 7.77 2.69
CA ILE A 60 10.73 7.30 2.50
C ILE A 60 9.94 7.45 3.78
N ASN A 61 10.49 7.08 4.94
CA ASN A 61 9.79 7.21 6.22
C ASN A 61 9.48 8.67 6.55
N ASN A 62 10.45 9.59 6.35
CA ASN A 62 10.24 11.01 6.59
C ASN A 62 9.15 11.57 5.66
N ALA A 63 9.15 11.19 4.37
CA ALA A 63 8.11 11.61 3.44
C ALA A 63 6.73 11.05 3.82
N ALA A 64 6.65 9.76 4.19
CA ALA A 64 5.43 9.12 4.64
C ALA A 64 4.85 9.79 5.90
N ASN A 65 5.70 10.07 6.89
CA ASN A 65 5.29 10.79 8.10
C ASN A 65 4.81 12.21 7.77
N ALA A 66 5.51 12.93 6.89
CA ALA A 66 5.12 14.27 6.47
C ALA A 66 3.77 14.29 5.70
N LEU A 67 3.48 13.25 4.92
CA LEU A 67 2.18 13.10 4.25
C LEU A 67 1.05 12.93 5.27
N VAL A 68 1.27 12.15 6.34
CA VAL A 68 0.31 12.01 7.43
C VAL A 68 0.11 13.33 8.18
N ASP A 69 1.19 14.06 8.45
CA ASP A 69 1.13 15.39 9.06
C ASP A 69 0.41 16.43 8.19
N ALA A 70 0.40 16.27 6.87
CA ALA A 70 -0.39 17.08 5.96
C ALA A 70 -1.91 16.75 5.98
N GLY A 71 -2.33 15.77 6.78
CA GLY A 71 -3.74 15.41 6.95
C GLY A 71 -4.23 14.29 6.03
N VAL A 72 -3.32 13.52 5.43
CA VAL A 72 -3.67 12.35 4.61
C VAL A 72 -3.45 11.07 5.41
N PHE A 73 -4.50 10.29 5.64
CA PHE A 73 -4.32 8.95 6.24
C PHE A 73 -3.55 8.06 5.25
N LEU A 74 -2.50 7.39 5.72
CA LEU A 74 -1.63 6.58 4.89
C LEU A 74 -1.60 5.13 5.36
N ALA A 75 -2.10 4.21 4.53
CA ALA A 75 -1.96 2.78 4.72
C ALA A 75 -0.80 2.23 3.88
N VAL A 76 0.01 1.35 4.48
CA VAL A 76 1.19 0.76 3.84
C VAL A 76 1.30 -0.75 4.06
N ALA A 77 1.93 -1.45 3.12
CA ALA A 77 2.16 -2.88 3.22
C ALA A 77 3.32 -3.19 4.17
N ALA A 78 3.15 -4.17 5.06
CA ALA A 78 4.23 -4.62 5.95
C ALA A 78 5.42 -5.27 5.21
N GLY A 79 5.18 -5.83 4.02
CA GLY A 79 6.17 -6.57 3.21
C GLY A 79 5.95 -8.09 3.24
N ASN A 80 6.57 -8.80 2.30
CA ASN A 80 6.25 -10.19 1.96
C ASN A 80 7.45 -11.15 2.18
N ASP A 81 8.33 -10.82 3.13
CA ASP A 81 9.61 -11.50 3.35
C ASP A 81 9.63 -12.38 4.60
N ASN A 82 8.49 -12.47 5.31
CA ASN A 82 8.40 -13.09 6.64
C ASN A 82 9.51 -12.60 7.59
N ALA A 83 9.71 -11.29 7.62
CA ALA A 83 10.74 -10.62 8.40
C ALA A 83 10.16 -9.51 9.29
N ASN A 84 11.01 -8.90 10.13
CA ASN A 84 10.60 -7.76 10.94
C ASN A 84 10.34 -6.53 10.04
N ALA A 85 9.09 -6.06 9.99
CA ALA A 85 8.63 -4.91 9.22
C ALA A 85 9.38 -3.61 9.56
N ALA A 86 9.98 -3.51 10.75
CA ALA A 86 10.82 -2.38 11.14
C ALA A 86 12.04 -2.18 10.24
N ASN A 87 12.45 -3.22 9.49
CA ASN A 87 13.57 -3.17 8.55
C ASN A 87 13.16 -2.74 7.13
N TYR A 88 11.89 -2.39 6.93
CA TYR A 88 11.31 -2.08 5.62
C TYR A 88 10.67 -0.69 5.64
N SER A 89 10.70 -0.01 4.50
CA SER A 89 10.04 1.27 4.30
C SER A 89 9.04 1.19 3.16
N PRO A 90 7.87 1.84 3.29
CA PRO A 90 7.43 2.72 4.38
C PRO A 90 6.90 2.01 5.65
N ALA A 91 6.93 0.69 5.75
CA ALA A 91 6.38 -0.07 6.89
C ALA A 91 6.91 0.34 8.28
N SER A 92 8.11 0.91 8.35
CA SER A 92 8.72 1.43 9.58
C SER A 92 8.44 2.92 9.85
N ALA A 93 7.63 3.58 9.02
CA ALA A 93 7.26 4.98 9.21
C ALA A 93 6.27 5.11 10.38
N ALA A 94 6.68 5.81 11.44
CA ALA A 94 5.95 5.86 12.71
C ALA A 94 4.51 6.38 12.66
N LYS A 95 4.13 7.13 11.61
CA LYS A 95 2.77 7.70 11.47
C LYS A 95 1.92 6.98 10.42
N ALA A 96 2.50 6.09 9.62
CA ALA A 96 1.77 5.31 8.64
C ALA A 96 1.08 4.12 9.33
N CYS A 97 -0.10 3.72 8.84
CA CYS A 97 -0.77 2.50 9.26
C CYS A 97 -0.20 1.32 8.47
N THR A 98 0.60 0.49 9.14
CA THR A 98 1.26 -0.67 8.55
C THR A 98 0.38 -1.91 8.69
N VAL A 99 0.06 -2.52 7.54
CA VAL A 99 -0.89 -3.63 7.44
C VAL A 99 -0.18 -4.93 7.09
N ALA A 100 -0.31 -5.92 7.96
CA ALA A 100 0.14 -7.30 7.74
C ALA A 100 -1.00 -8.18 7.17
N ALA A 101 -0.63 -9.29 6.53
CA ALA A 101 -1.58 -10.18 5.86
C ALA A 101 -1.95 -11.40 6.71
N THR A 102 -3.23 -11.77 6.65
CA THR A 102 -3.79 -13.03 7.17
C THR A 102 -4.30 -13.93 6.04
N ASP A 103 -4.48 -15.22 6.37
CA ASP A 103 -5.19 -16.20 5.54
C ASP A 103 -6.64 -16.38 6.00
N SER A 104 -7.41 -17.22 5.28
CA SER A 104 -8.82 -17.49 5.59
C SER A 104 -9.04 -18.30 6.88
N SER A 105 -7.98 -18.68 7.60
CA SER A 105 -8.03 -19.33 8.91
C SER A 105 -7.60 -18.37 10.03
N ASP A 106 -7.59 -17.05 9.77
CA ASP A 106 -7.15 -15.98 10.67
C ASP A 106 -5.70 -16.15 11.17
N ARG A 107 -4.86 -16.85 10.40
CA ARG A 107 -3.43 -16.98 10.70
C ARG A 107 -2.65 -15.92 9.93
N LYS A 108 -1.56 -15.42 10.52
CA LYS A 108 -0.59 -14.60 9.77
C LYS A 108 -0.16 -15.39 8.53
N ALA A 109 -0.28 -14.78 7.36
CA ALA A 109 0.17 -15.39 6.13
C ALA A 109 1.67 -15.72 6.23
N SER A 110 2.08 -16.85 5.66
CA SER A 110 3.47 -17.35 5.79
C SER A 110 4.50 -16.36 5.26
N TYR A 111 4.13 -15.54 4.27
CA TYR A 111 4.97 -14.49 3.69
C TYR A 111 4.91 -13.15 4.42
N SER A 112 3.89 -12.89 5.25
CA SER A 112 3.71 -11.54 5.83
C SER A 112 4.84 -11.20 6.78
N ASN A 113 5.42 -10.02 6.60
CA ASN A 113 6.25 -9.40 7.63
C ASN A 113 5.45 -9.18 8.92
N TYR A 114 6.18 -9.06 10.03
CA TYR A 114 5.67 -9.00 11.40
C TYR A 114 6.46 -7.99 12.24
N GLY A 115 6.10 -7.81 13.50
CA GLY A 115 6.86 -7.00 14.46
C GLY A 115 6.04 -5.86 15.03
N SER A 116 6.66 -5.09 15.93
CA SER A 116 5.97 -4.05 16.72
C SER A 116 5.51 -2.83 15.93
N VAL A 117 5.96 -2.68 14.68
CA VAL A 117 5.55 -1.58 13.79
C VAL A 117 4.32 -1.93 12.95
N VAL A 118 3.78 -3.16 13.07
CA VAL A 118 2.52 -3.55 12.41
C VAL A 118 1.36 -3.08 13.28
N ASP A 119 0.48 -2.25 12.72
CA ASP A 119 -0.67 -1.71 13.43
C ASP A 119 -1.87 -2.66 13.38
N VAL A 120 -2.12 -3.27 12.22
CA VAL A 120 -3.29 -4.12 12.00
C VAL A 120 -2.97 -5.30 11.07
N LEU A 121 -3.77 -6.36 11.20
CA LEU A 121 -3.79 -7.48 10.29
C LEU A 121 -5.08 -7.45 9.47
N ALA A 122 -5.00 -7.75 8.18
CA ALA A 122 -6.15 -7.82 7.27
C ALA A 122 -6.03 -9.01 6.30
N PRO A 123 -7.14 -9.47 5.69
CA PRO A 123 -7.09 -10.56 4.71
C PRO A 123 -6.18 -10.21 3.53
N GLY A 124 -5.11 -10.98 3.35
CA GLY A 124 -4.13 -10.74 2.27
C GLY A 124 -3.87 -11.95 1.39
N SER A 125 -4.41 -13.13 1.74
CA SER A 125 -4.21 -14.38 0.98
C SER A 125 -5.45 -14.77 0.19
N ASN A 126 -5.25 -15.15 -1.07
CA ASN A 126 -6.29 -15.58 -2.01
C ASN A 126 -7.42 -14.55 -2.17
N ILE A 127 -7.04 -13.28 -2.33
CA ILE A 127 -7.97 -12.16 -2.50
C ILE A 127 -8.37 -12.03 -3.96
N LEU A 128 -9.66 -12.16 -4.24
CA LEU A 128 -10.24 -11.95 -5.56
C LEU A 128 -10.34 -10.45 -5.86
N SER A 129 -9.66 -10.00 -6.91
CA SER A 129 -9.57 -8.59 -7.29
C SER A 129 -9.67 -8.38 -8.80
N THR A 130 -9.83 -7.13 -9.21
CA THR A 130 -9.79 -6.73 -10.63
C THR A 130 -8.39 -6.92 -11.21
N TRP A 131 -8.31 -7.30 -12.47
CA TRP A 131 -7.06 -7.52 -13.18
C TRP A 131 -7.07 -6.79 -14.53
N ILE A 132 -5.91 -6.26 -14.92
CA ILE A 132 -5.74 -5.59 -16.21
C ILE A 132 -5.93 -6.54 -17.40
N GLY A 133 -5.79 -7.86 -17.17
CA GLY A 133 -5.95 -8.88 -18.20
C GLY A 133 -4.82 -8.86 -19.24
N SER A 134 -5.15 -9.24 -20.47
CA SER A 134 -4.35 -9.07 -21.68
C SER A 134 -5.18 -8.30 -22.69
N THR A 135 -4.57 -7.57 -23.62
CA THR A 135 -5.25 -6.94 -24.76
C THR A 135 -5.98 -7.95 -25.66
N THR A 136 -5.69 -9.25 -25.52
CA THR A 136 -6.35 -10.36 -26.22
C THR A 136 -7.27 -11.21 -25.32
N ALA A 137 -7.34 -10.94 -24.02
CA ALA A 137 -8.14 -11.73 -23.09
C ALA A 137 -9.63 -11.47 -23.30
N LYS A 138 -10.39 -12.49 -23.70
CA LYS A 138 -11.84 -12.37 -23.89
C LYS A 138 -12.65 -12.39 -22.59
N VAL A 139 -12.16 -12.98 -21.48
CA VAL A 139 -12.99 -13.21 -20.27
C VAL A 139 -12.22 -13.30 -18.92
N SER A 140 -11.20 -12.48 -18.63
CA SER A 140 -10.79 -12.33 -17.21
C SER A 140 -10.23 -10.95 -16.90
N LEU A 141 -11.14 -10.11 -16.39
CA LEU A 141 -10.87 -8.82 -15.75
C LEU A 141 -10.72 -8.96 -14.24
N VAL A 142 -10.52 -10.19 -13.75
CA VAL A 142 -10.36 -10.53 -12.34
C VAL A 142 -9.30 -11.61 -12.17
N THR A 143 -8.65 -11.63 -11.01
CA THR A 143 -7.69 -12.66 -10.62
C THR A 143 -7.71 -12.84 -9.10
N VAL A 144 -7.17 -13.97 -8.62
CA VAL A 144 -6.92 -14.21 -7.20
C VAL A 144 -5.44 -14.02 -6.94
N THR A 145 -5.08 -13.12 -6.03
CA THR A 145 -3.67 -12.87 -5.66
C THR A 145 -3.48 -12.90 -4.15
N SER A 146 -2.21 -12.94 -3.73
CA SER A 146 -1.82 -12.88 -2.32
C SER A 146 -0.71 -11.86 -2.11
N GLY A 147 -0.69 -11.21 -0.96
CA GLY A 147 0.35 -10.28 -0.55
C GLY A 147 -0.14 -9.29 0.50
N THR A 148 0.79 -8.72 1.27
CA THR A 148 0.48 -7.56 2.13
C THR A 148 -0.06 -6.39 1.31
N SER A 149 0.37 -6.25 0.05
CA SER A 149 -0.22 -5.33 -0.93
C SER A 149 -1.73 -5.51 -1.15
N MET A 150 -2.29 -6.70 -0.90
CA MET A 150 -3.73 -6.99 -0.97
C MET A 150 -4.44 -6.81 0.37
N ALA A 151 -3.70 -6.85 1.48
CA ALA A 151 -4.22 -6.59 2.82
C ALA A 151 -4.36 -5.09 3.12
N THR A 152 -3.48 -4.25 2.55
CA THR A 152 -3.46 -2.80 2.78
C THR A 152 -4.69 -2.03 2.25
N PRO A 153 -5.18 -2.25 1.02
CA PRO A 153 -6.33 -1.52 0.45
C PRO A 153 -7.70 -2.14 0.75
#